data_AF-A0A0X3PMN4-F1
#
_entry.id   AF-A0A0X3PMN4-F1
#
_cell.length_a   1.000
_cell.length_b   1.000
_cell.length_c   1.000
_cell.angle_alpha   90.00
_cell.angle_beta   90.00
_cell.angle_gamma   90.00
#
_symmetry.space_group_name_H-M   'P 1'
#
loop_
_entity.id
_entity.type
_entity.pdbx_description
1 polymer ?
#
loop_
_entity_poly.entity_id
_entity_poly.type
_entity_poly.pdbx_seq_one_letter_code
_entity_poly.pdbx_strand_id
1 'polypeptide(L)'
;MTFLFLLLNWTLSPYGNGMCHRDPVNRDSNVMSLAAGLLASLCLSSRLSGPWETLVLILFATLMFATWPSIAHSFQADAAAAVRLTFTIGLGVLALLSLLPFLLSAEIEALYKRFLLLACVFCGLFFNLGIPWFFYQLQSAKYNIHGPWDEAIIQR
;
A
#
# COMPACT_ATOMS: atom_id res chain seq x y z
N MET A 1 -3.08 6.68 11.03
CA MET A 1 -1.75 6.08 11.34
C MET A 1 -1.60 4.67 10.75
N THR A 2 -2.64 3.82 10.75
CA THR A 2 -2.67 2.52 10.02
C THR A 2 -2.89 2.62 8.52
N PHE A 3 -3.56 3.68 8.06
CA PHE A 3 -3.88 3.93 6.65
C PHE A 3 -2.65 4.00 5.75
N LEU A 4 -1.53 4.53 6.26
CA LEU A 4 -0.27 4.68 5.51
C LEU A 4 0.42 3.32 5.30
N PHE A 5 0.39 2.46 6.30
CA PHE A 5 1.00 1.12 6.25
C PHE A 5 0.23 0.13 5.39
N LEU A 6 -1.09 0.32 5.32
CA LEU A 6 -1.98 -0.44 4.46
C LEU A 6 -1.80 -0.07 2.98
N LEU A 7 -1.63 1.22 2.69
CA LEU A 7 -1.33 1.75 1.36
C LEU A 7 0.06 1.31 0.87
N LEU A 8 1.05 1.29 1.77
CA LEU A 8 2.40 0.80 1.48
C LEU A 8 2.40 -0.69 1.10
N ASN A 9 1.67 -1.53 1.83
CA ASN A 9 1.75 -2.97 1.60
C ASN A 9 0.83 -3.45 0.46
N TRP A 10 -0.28 -2.74 0.19
CA TRP A 10 -1.12 -2.96 -1.00
C TRP A 10 -0.38 -2.59 -2.30
N THR A 11 0.36 -1.49 -2.32
CA THR A 11 1.11 -1.06 -3.53
C THR A 11 2.35 -1.90 -3.83
N LEU A 12 2.77 -2.79 -2.92
CA LEU A 12 4.01 -3.56 -3.04
C LEU A 12 3.85 -5.01 -3.49
N SER A 13 2.63 -5.55 -3.59
CA SER A 13 2.42 -6.90 -4.13
C SER A 13 1.91 -6.77 -5.56
N PRO A 14 2.76 -6.93 -6.60
CA PRO A 14 2.25 -7.02 -7.94
C PRO A 14 1.42 -8.31 -8.06
N TYR A 15 0.09 -8.17 -8.17
CA TYR A 15 -0.79 -9.18 -8.79
C TYR A 15 -0.54 -9.31 -10.30
N GLY A 16 0.68 -9.03 -10.74
CA GLY A 16 1.16 -9.28 -12.08
C GLY A 16 1.98 -10.56 -12.03
N ASN A 17 1.34 -11.69 -12.32
CA ASN A 17 2.06 -12.89 -12.74
C ASN A 17 3.06 -12.49 -13.84
N GLY A 18 4.36 -12.55 -13.55
CA GLY A 18 5.43 -12.80 -14.52
C GLY A 18 5.50 -12.00 -15.82
N MET A 19 4.71 -10.95 -16.03
CA MET A 19 4.70 -10.18 -17.27
C MET A 19 5.55 -8.93 -17.08
N CYS A 20 6.85 -9.18 -17.20
CA CYS A 20 7.83 -8.15 -17.54
C CYS A 20 7.52 -7.66 -18.97
N HIS A 21 6.48 -6.84 -19.13
CA HIS A 21 6.32 -6.02 -20.31
C HIS A 21 5.98 -4.59 -19.93
N ARG A 22 6.81 -3.71 -20.48
CA ARG A 22 7.01 -2.32 -20.11
C ARG A 22 5.93 -1.49 -20.80
N ASP A 23 4.70 -1.54 -20.30
CA ASP A 23 3.64 -0.68 -20.84
C ASP A 23 3.71 0.73 -20.23
N PRO A 24 3.72 1.79 -21.05
CA PRO A 24 3.71 3.19 -20.58
C PRO A 24 2.42 3.60 -19.86
N VAL A 25 1.43 2.70 -19.80
CA VAL A 25 0.11 2.87 -19.17
C VAL A 25 0.19 2.97 -17.64
N ASN A 26 1.30 2.57 -17.01
CA ASN A 26 1.42 2.57 -15.55
C ASN A 26 1.79 3.95 -14.94
N ARG A 27 1.72 5.04 -15.70
CA ARG A 27 1.91 6.41 -15.18
C ARG A 27 0.68 6.93 -14.45
N ASP A 28 -0.52 6.55 -14.87
CA ASP A 28 -1.77 7.08 -14.35
C ASP A 28 -2.03 6.62 -12.90
N SER A 29 -1.61 5.40 -12.57
CA SER A 29 -1.71 4.83 -11.21
C SER A 29 -0.86 5.60 -10.19
N ASN A 30 0.34 6.04 -10.58
CA ASN A 30 1.25 6.82 -9.74
C ASN A 30 0.71 8.23 -9.49
N VAL A 31 0.15 8.87 -10.53
CA VAL A 31 -0.47 10.21 -10.40
C VAL A 31 -1.69 10.14 -9.47
N MET A 32 -2.51 9.09 -9.60
CA MET A 32 -3.68 8.91 -8.75
C MET A 32 -3.31 8.66 -7.28
N SER A 33 -2.26 7.86 -7.03
CA SER A 33 -1.74 7.63 -5.67
C SER A 33 -1.21 8.90 -5.03
N LEU A 34 -0.50 9.74 -5.79
CA LEU A 34 0.06 11.00 -5.28
C LEU A 34 -1.05 12.01 -4.99
N ALA A 35 -2.03 12.16 -5.88
CA ALA A 35 -3.17 13.04 -5.68
C ALA A 35 -4.04 12.63 -4.48
N ALA A 36 -4.32 11.34 -4.33
CA ALA A 36 -5.04 10.81 -3.17
C ALA A 36 -4.26 11.02 -1.86
N GLY A 37 -2.94 10.83 -1.89
CA GLY A 37 -2.05 11.08 -0.76
C GLY A 37 -2.01 12.54 -0.33
N LEU A 38 -1.97 13.47 -1.29
CA LEU A 38 -2.04 14.91 -1.04
C LEU A 38 -3.38 15.33 -0.45
N LEU A 39 -4.50 14.85 -1.00
CA LEU A 39 -5.84 15.12 -0.46
C LEU A 39 -5.98 14.59 0.97
N ALA A 40 -5.52 13.37 1.25
CA ALA A 40 -5.53 12.81 2.59
C ALA A 40 -4.67 13.60 3.57
N SER A 41 -3.47 14.03 3.14
CA SER A 41 -2.59 14.89 3.94
C SER A 41 -3.24 16.23 4.24
N LEU A 42 -3.92 16.83 3.26
CA LEU A 42 -4.61 18.12 3.41
C LEU A 42 -5.83 18.02 4.35
N CYS A 43 -6.59 16.92 4.28
CA CYS A 43 -7.66 16.64 5.24
C CYS A 43 -7.12 16.45 6.67
N LEU A 44 -5.95 15.83 6.82
CA LEU A 44 -5.31 15.67 8.13
C LEU A 44 -4.73 16.99 8.64
N SER A 45 -4.13 17.78 7.75
CA SER A 45 -3.56 19.09 8.09
C SER A 45 -4.61 20.10 8.53
N SER A 46 -5.86 19.97 8.06
CA SER A 46 -6.98 20.83 8.50
C SER A 46 -7.26 20.72 10.00
N ARG A 47 -6.73 19.70 10.67
CA ARG A 47 -6.88 19.46 12.12
C ARG A 47 -5.67 19.92 12.93
N LEU A 48 -4.59 20.36 12.28
CA LEU A 48 -3.40 20.85 12.94
C LEU A 48 -3.50 22.36 13.20
N SER A 49 -2.95 22.79 14.32
CA SER A 49 -3.01 24.17 14.81
C SER A 49 -2.01 25.09 14.11
N GLY A 50 -0.89 24.56 13.61
CA GLY A 50 0.20 25.35 13.05
C GLY A 50 0.35 25.27 11.52
N PRO A 51 0.67 26.39 10.84
CA PRO A 51 0.99 26.38 9.40
C PRO A 51 2.28 25.62 9.09
N TRP A 52 3.26 25.64 10.00
CA TRP A 52 4.51 24.88 9.86
C TRP A 52 4.28 23.37 9.89
N GLU A 53 3.43 22.91 10.79
CA GLU A 53 3.12 21.49 10.94
C GLU A 53 2.38 20.96 9.71
N THR A 54 1.47 21.78 9.17
CA THR A 54 0.75 21.53 7.91
C THR A 54 1.73 21.42 6.73
N LEU A 55 2.67 22.36 6.62
CA LEU A 55 3.67 22.35 5.55
C LEU A 55 4.57 21.12 5.62
N VAL A 56 5.04 20.76 6.82
CA VAL A 56 5.87 19.57 7.03
C VAL A 56 5.10 18.30 6.68
N LEU A 57 3.82 18.19 7.06
CA LEU A 57 2.98 17.03 6.78
C LEU A 57 2.73 16.85 5.28
N ILE A 58 2.45 17.92 4.55
CA ILE A 58 2.23 17.89 3.10
C ILE A 58 3.53 17.55 2.37
N LEU A 59 4.66 18.18 2.74
CA LEU A 59 5.98 17.85 2.17
C LEU A 59 6.35 16.39 2.42
N PHE A 60 6.16 15.91 3.65
CA PHE A 60 6.43 14.52 4.01
C PHE A 60 5.57 13.54 3.20
N ALA A 61 4.26 13.81 3.10
CA ALA A 61 3.36 13.00 2.30
C ALA A 61 3.79 12.98 0.83
N THR A 62 4.13 14.14 0.27
CA THR A 62 4.57 14.26 -1.13
C THR A 62 5.85 13.48 -1.38
N LEU A 63 6.86 13.63 -0.52
CA LEU A 63 8.12 12.92 -0.62
C LEU A 63 7.91 11.41 -0.51
N MET A 64 7.11 10.95 0.45
CA MET A 64 6.77 9.54 0.59
C MET A 64 6.07 9.00 -0.65
N PHE A 65 4.97 9.60 -1.09
CA PHE A 65 4.22 9.09 -2.26
C PHE A 65 4.98 9.20 -3.59
N ALA A 66 5.84 10.21 -3.75
CA ALA A 66 6.64 10.37 -4.97
C ALA A 66 7.84 9.42 -5.02
N THR A 67 8.52 9.19 -3.89
CA THR A 67 9.73 8.34 -3.84
C THR A 67 9.41 6.86 -3.68
N TRP A 68 8.24 6.54 -3.12
CA TRP A 68 7.78 5.18 -2.91
C TRP A 68 7.81 4.26 -4.14
N PRO A 69 7.24 4.63 -5.30
CA PRO A 69 7.25 3.76 -6.49
C PRO A 69 8.67 3.43 -6.96
N SER A 70 9.61 4.36 -6.85
CA SER A 70 11.02 4.14 -7.22
C SER A 70 11.70 3.17 -6.27
N ILE A 71 11.46 3.29 -4.96
CA ILE A 71 12.01 2.37 -3.95
C ILE A 71 11.41 0.97 -4.15
N ALA A 72 10.09 0.90 -4.30
CA ALA A 72 9.35 -0.34 -4.57
C ALA A 72 9.90 -1.08 -5.79
N HIS A 73 10.13 -0.37 -6.89
CA HIS A 73 10.64 -0.96 -8.13
C HIS A 73 12.04 -1.56 -7.95
N SER A 74 12.96 -0.86 -7.28
CA SER A 74 14.32 -1.36 -7.03
C SER A 74 14.33 -2.64 -6.21
N PHE A 75 13.47 -2.76 -5.19
CA PHE A 75 13.34 -3.98 -4.40
C PHE A 75 12.60 -5.11 -5.13
N GLN A 76 11.72 -4.78 -6.09
CA GLN A 76 10.98 -5.79 -6.85
C GLN A 76 11.79 -6.39 -7.99
N ALA A 77 12.57 -5.58 -8.71
CA ALA A 77 13.32 -6.00 -9.90
C ALA A 77 14.49 -6.94 -9.56
N ASP A 78 15.27 -6.61 -8.52
CA ASP A 78 16.58 -7.25 -8.31
C ASP A 78 16.68 -8.09 -7.03
N ALA A 79 15.70 -8.02 -6.12
CA ALA A 79 15.81 -8.67 -4.82
C ALA A 79 15.26 -10.11 -4.83
N ALA A 80 16.00 -11.03 -4.19
CA ALA A 80 15.55 -12.39 -3.95
C ALA A 80 14.25 -12.42 -3.12
N ALA A 81 13.43 -13.47 -3.29
CA ALA A 81 12.14 -13.60 -2.60
C ALA A 81 12.25 -13.46 -1.06
N ALA A 82 13.34 -13.96 -0.47
CA ALA A 82 13.62 -13.81 0.95
C ALA A 82 13.82 -12.35 1.37
N VAL A 83 14.50 -11.53 0.57
CA VAL A 83 14.75 -10.11 0.85
C VAL A 83 13.45 -9.30 0.78
N ARG A 84 12.57 -9.62 -0.17
CA ARG A 84 11.24 -8.99 -0.24
C ARG A 84 10.40 -9.30 0.98
N LEU A 85 10.40 -10.56 1.42
CA LEU A 85 9.66 -11.00 2.60
C LEU A 85 10.21 -10.37 3.89
N THR A 86 11.53 -10.32 4.07
CA THR A 86 12.13 -9.65 5.23
C THR A 86 11.86 -8.15 5.25
N PHE A 87 11.88 -7.49 4.09
CA PHE A 87 11.54 -6.07 3.97
C PHE A 87 10.09 -5.80 4.35
N THR A 88 9.13 -6.60 3.85
CA THR A 88 7.70 -6.47 4.20
C THR A 88 7.44 -6.74 5.68
N ILE A 89 8.05 -7.77 6.26
CA ILE A 89 7.92 -8.06 7.70
C ILE A 89 8.56 -6.95 8.53
N GLY A 90 9.76 -6.50 8.16
CA GLY A 90 10.48 -5.44 8.87
C GLY A 90 9.70 -4.12 8.88
N LEU A 91 9.12 -3.74 7.75
CA LEU A 91 8.21 -2.60 7.66
C LEU A 91 6.98 -2.80 8.56
N GLY A 92 6.32 -3.97 8.50
CA GLY A 92 5.16 -4.26 9.34
C GLY A 92 5.45 -4.18 10.85
N VAL A 93 6.63 -4.65 11.28
CA VAL A 93 7.07 -4.55 12.68
C VAL A 93 7.33 -3.08 13.04
N LEU A 94 8.00 -2.32 12.18
CA LEU A 94 8.23 -0.89 12.39
C LEU A 94 6.91 -0.11 12.52
N ALA A 95 5.89 -0.49 11.75
CA ALA A 95 4.52 0.03 11.88
C ALA A 95 3.96 -0.18 13.28
N LEU A 96 4.08 -1.40 13.79
CA LEU A 96 3.55 -1.77 15.09
C LEU A 96 4.29 -1.05 16.22
N LEU A 97 5.61 -0.90 16.08
CA LEU A 97 6.44 -0.12 17.00
C LEU A 97 6.06 1.37 17.02
N SER A 98 5.60 1.94 15.90
CA SER A 98 5.13 3.34 15.87
C SER A 98 3.90 3.59 16.75
N LEU A 99 3.15 2.53 17.11
CA LEU A 99 2.01 2.60 18.03
C LEU A 99 2.40 2.51 19.50
N LEU A 100 3.65 2.14 19.81
CA LEU A 100 4.15 2.01 21.17
C LEU A 100 3.94 3.27 22.04
N PRO A 101 4.24 4.50 21.58
CA PRO A 101 3.98 5.70 22.38
C PRO A 101 2.50 5.89 22.72
N PHE A 102 1.60 5.49 21.82
CA PHE A 102 0.16 5.54 22.05
C PHE A 102 -0.30 4.49 23.08
N LEU A 103 0.31 3.30 23.05
CA LEU A 103 0.01 2.23 24.00
C LEU A 103 0.52 2.53 25.41
N LEU A 104 1.69 3.17 25.52
CA LEU A 104 2.33 3.52 26.79
C LEU A 104 1.71 4.73 27.50
N SER A 105 0.99 5.61 26.78
CA SER A 105 0.35 6.77 27.37
C SER A 105 -0.75 6.39 28.36
N ALA A 106 -0.66 6.83 29.62
CA ALA A 106 -1.59 6.45 30.69
C ALA A 106 -2.98 7.12 30.57
N GLU A 107 -3.11 8.17 29.77
CA GLU A 107 -4.33 8.98 29.68
C GLU A 107 -5.46 8.32 28.89
N ILE A 108 -5.13 7.33 28.04
CA ILE A 108 -6.08 6.71 27.13
C ILE A 108 -6.66 5.44 27.76
N GLU A 109 -7.99 5.31 27.70
CA GLU A 109 -8.71 4.14 28.20
C GLU A 109 -8.20 2.83 27.57
N ALA A 110 -7.99 1.81 28.40
CA ALA A 110 -7.46 0.52 27.97
C ALA A 110 -8.32 -0.17 26.88
N LEU A 111 -9.63 0.08 26.89
CA LEU A 111 -10.55 -0.45 25.89
C LEU A 111 -10.25 0.12 24.50
N TYR A 112 -10.06 1.43 24.39
CA TYR A 112 -9.71 2.08 23.12
C TYR A 112 -8.38 1.56 22.56
N LYS A 113 -7.37 1.40 23.41
CA LYS A 113 -6.07 0.84 23.00
C LYS A 113 -6.20 -0.57 22.42
N ARG A 114 -7.01 -1.43 23.05
CA ARG A 114 -7.25 -2.81 22.58
C ARG A 114 -7.98 -2.82 21.25
N PHE A 115 -9.02 -2.00 21.09
CA PHE A 115 -9.73 -1.87 19.82
C PHE A 115 -8.82 -1.37 18.70
N LEU A 116 -7.99 -0.36 18.98
CA LEU A 116 -7.05 0.17 18.01
C LEU A 116 -6.03 -0.90 17.60
N LEU A 117 -5.43 -1.61 18.56
CA LEU A 117 -4.49 -2.70 18.27
C LEU A 117 -5.15 -3.80 17.42
N LEU A 118 -6.36 -4.24 17.80
CA LEU A 118 -7.09 -5.27 17.07
C LEU A 118 -7.41 -4.82 15.63
N ALA A 119 -7.85 -3.58 15.44
CA ALA A 119 -8.07 -3.01 14.12
C ALA A 119 -6.77 -2.94 13.30
N CYS A 120 -5.65 -2.55 13.92
CA CYS A 120 -4.34 -2.51 13.25
C CYS A 120 -3.92 -3.90 12.75
N VAL A 121 -4.01 -4.91 13.63
CA VAL A 121 -3.62 -6.29 13.31
C VAL A 121 -4.58 -6.88 12.27
N PHE A 122 -5.89 -6.69 12.44
CA PHE A 122 -6.88 -7.18 11.49
C PHE A 122 -6.68 -6.58 10.11
N CYS A 123 -6.56 -5.26 10.00
CA CYS A 123 -6.26 -4.62 8.72
C CYS A 123 -4.91 -5.10 8.17
N GLY A 124 -3.88 -5.19 9.01
CA GLY A 124 -2.58 -5.72 8.62
C GLY A 124 -2.67 -7.11 7.98
N LEU A 125 -3.45 -8.03 8.55
CA LEU A 125 -3.59 -9.38 7.99
C LEU A 125 -4.52 -9.40 6.77
N PHE A 126 -5.64 -8.69 6.84
CA PHE A 126 -6.66 -8.70 5.79
C PHE A 126 -6.12 -8.14 4.48
N PHE A 127 -5.45 -6.99 4.52
CA PHE A 127 -4.97 -6.34 3.31
C PHE A 127 -3.70 -7.00 2.74
N ASN A 128 -2.89 -7.67 3.57
CA ASN A 128 -1.61 -8.25 3.14
C ASN A 128 -1.64 -9.75 2.84
N LEU A 129 -2.64 -10.46 3.35
CA LEU A 129 -2.80 -11.89 3.13
C LEU A 129 -4.19 -12.20 2.56
N GLY A 130 -5.24 -11.59 3.11
CA GLY A 130 -6.62 -11.86 2.71
C GLY A 130 -6.93 -11.43 1.28
N ILE A 131 -6.73 -10.15 0.97
CA ILE A 131 -6.97 -9.59 -0.37
C ILE A 131 -6.09 -10.28 -1.40
N PRO A 132 -4.77 -10.38 -1.18
CA PRO A 132 -3.88 -11.23 -1.94
C PRO A 132 -4.38 -12.61 -2.32
N TRP A 133 -4.73 -13.39 -1.30
CA TRP A 133 -5.26 -14.72 -1.46
C TRP A 133 -6.54 -14.73 -2.30
N PHE A 134 -7.44 -13.80 -2.03
CA PHE A 134 -8.70 -13.67 -2.77
C PHE A 134 -8.47 -13.36 -4.25
N PHE A 135 -7.57 -12.42 -4.57
CA PHE A 135 -7.20 -12.11 -5.94
C PHE A 135 -6.53 -13.28 -6.65
N TYR A 136 -5.67 -14.04 -5.96
CA TYR A 136 -5.07 -15.26 -6.52
C TYR A 136 -6.14 -16.28 -6.92
N GLN A 137 -7.15 -16.49 -6.08
CA GLN A 137 -8.25 -17.39 -6.41
C GLN A 137 -9.06 -16.90 -7.60
N LEU A 138 -9.35 -15.60 -7.66
CA LEU A 138 -10.05 -14.98 -8.80
C LEU A 138 -9.25 -15.03 -10.11
N GLN A 139 -7.93 -15.18 -10.04
CA GLN A 139 -7.10 -15.26 -11.23
C GLN A 139 -7.39 -16.52 -12.07
N SER A 140 -7.85 -17.60 -11.44
CA SER A 140 -8.31 -18.81 -12.14
C SER A 140 -9.54 -18.53 -13.03
N ALA A 141 -10.42 -17.62 -12.61
CA ALA A 141 -11.61 -17.22 -13.37
C ALA A 141 -11.29 -16.28 -14.55
N LYS A 142 -10.11 -15.65 -14.56
CA LYS A 142 -9.70 -14.69 -15.59
C LYS A 142 -9.35 -15.36 -16.93
N TYR A 143 -8.97 -16.64 -16.91
CA TYR A 143 -8.64 -17.42 -18.11
C TYR A 143 -9.86 -17.73 -18.99
N ASN A 144 -11.07 -17.50 -18.50
CA ASN A 144 -12.33 -17.86 -19.17
C ASN A 144 -13.07 -16.64 -19.75
N ILE A 145 -12.42 -15.49 -19.88
CA ILE A 145 -13.00 -14.31 -20.51
C ILE A 145 -12.69 -14.35 -22.00
N HIS A 146 -13.51 -15.06 -22.77
CA HIS A 146 -13.52 -14.95 -24.22
C HIS A 146 -14.04 -13.55 -24.60
N GLY A 147 -13.11 -12.62 -24.81
CA GLY A 147 -13.45 -11.32 -25.37
C GLY A 147 -13.82 -11.47 -26.86
N PRO A 148 -14.74 -10.68 -27.40
CA PRO A 148 -15.08 -10.70 -28.84
C PRO A 148 -13.91 -10.28 -29.76
N TRP A 149 -12.75 -9.97 -29.17
CA TRP A 149 -11.51 -9.57 -29.85
C TRP A 149 -10.45 -10.68 -29.86
N ASP A 150 -10.64 -11.77 -29.10
CA ASP A 150 -9.69 -12.89 -28.97
C ASP A 150 -9.80 -13.90 -30.12
N GLU A 151 -10.87 -13.80 -30.92
CA GLU A 151 -11.13 -14.63 -32.11
C GLU A 151 -10.70 -13.95 -33.42
N ALA A 152 -9.67 -13.08 -33.40
CA ALA A 152 -9.12 -12.55 -34.65
C ALA A 152 -8.38 -13.66 -35.42
N ILE A 153 -9.12 -14.41 -36.22
CA ILE A 153 -8.61 -15.45 -37.12
C ILE A 153 -7.72 -14.77 -38.16
N ILE A 154 -6.40 -14.95 -38.04
CA ILE A 154 -5.46 -14.52 -39.08
C ILE A 154 -5.62 -15.51 -40.24
N GLN A 155 -6.39 -15.13 -41.26
CA GLN A 155 -6.41 -15.86 -42.53
C GLN A 155 -5.04 -15.72 -43.18
N ARG A 156 -4.40 -16.87 -43.41
CA ARG A 156 -3.12 -16.99 -44.12
C ARG A 156 -3.34 -17.06 -45.63
#